data_AF-A0A538QGV1-F1
#
_entry.id   AF-A0A538QGV1-F1
#
_cell.length_a   1.000
_cell.length_b   1.000
_cell.length_c   1.000
_cell.angle_alpha   90.00
_cell.angle_beta   90.00
_cell.angle_gamma   90.00
#
_symmetry.space_group_name_H-M   'P 1'
#
loop_
_entity.id
_entity.type
_entity.pdbx_description
1 polymer ?
#
loop_
_entity_poly.entity_id
_entity_poly.type
_entity_poly.pdbx_seq_one_letter_code
_entity_poly.pdbx_strand_id
1 'polypeptide(L)'
;MITLYVECPFVLQLALKQEHAEACERIVNGVAGGAFEIALPIVALVEPLYVQRGNFNERREVVRLWRQQVAQLKRTSSTVHQDAVAAMEEALVKAAPIDDEERTNIADAITRLSGICRLLPFHARLFGGGFGIERTVGLTSVDALAVATILDDARTMSTDRVFLSLDKKSMTPVVPELKAVGVHICNEPAALEAWFNARGVTL
;
A
#
# COMPACT_ATOMS: atom_id res chain seq x y z
N MET A 1 9.78 -2.44 23.64
CA MET A 1 9.14 -1.71 22.53
C MET A 1 9.46 -2.46 21.25
N ILE A 2 8.44 -2.80 20.47
CA ILE A 2 8.58 -3.56 19.21
C ILE A 2 8.60 -2.60 18.03
N THR A 3 9.39 -2.91 17.00
CA THR A 3 9.38 -2.20 15.72
C THR A 3 8.57 -2.99 14.69
N LEU A 4 7.45 -2.43 14.22
CA LEU A 4 6.64 -2.99 13.14
C LEU A 4 6.97 -2.26 11.83
N TYR A 5 7.69 -2.93 10.94
CA TYR A 5 7.92 -2.46 9.57
C TYR A 5 6.68 -2.73 8.71
N VAL A 6 6.31 -1.74 7.90
CA VAL A 6 5.21 -1.85 6.91
C VAL A 6 5.64 -1.27 5.57
N GLU A 7 4.93 -1.67 4.51
CA GLU A 7 5.19 -1.29 3.11
C GLU A 7 3.99 -0.54 2.48
N CYS A 8 4.13 -0.11 1.22
CA CYS A 8 3.10 0.62 0.46
C CYS A 8 1.70 -0.02 0.56
N PRO A 9 1.54 -1.36 0.40
CA PRO A 9 0.27 -2.05 0.62
C PRO A 9 -0.46 -1.67 1.91
N PHE A 10 0.24 -1.47 3.04
CA PHE A 10 -0.41 -1.07 4.29
C PHE A 10 -1.08 0.30 4.18
N VAL A 11 -0.42 1.26 3.51
CA VAL A 11 -0.96 2.60 3.27
C VAL A 11 -2.18 2.54 2.36
N LEU A 12 -2.12 1.72 1.30
CA LEU A 12 -3.23 1.53 0.36
C LEU A 12 -4.45 0.87 1.03
N GLN A 13 -4.23 -0.09 1.92
CA GLN A 13 -5.32 -0.77 2.64
C GLN A 13 -6.11 0.21 3.51
N LEU A 14 -5.42 1.12 4.19
CA LEU A 14 -6.03 2.20 4.97
C LEU A 14 -6.74 3.22 4.08
N ALA A 15 -6.03 3.75 3.08
CA ALA A 15 -6.55 4.83 2.23
C ALA A 15 -7.76 4.39 1.40
N LEU A 16 -7.70 3.19 0.81
CA LEU A 16 -8.70 2.71 -0.14
C LEU A 16 -9.72 1.77 0.49
N LYS A 17 -9.69 1.60 1.82
CA LYS A 17 -10.60 0.73 2.59
C LYS A 17 -10.70 -0.68 1.99
N GLN A 18 -9.53 -1.27 1.70
CA GLN A 18 -9.44 -2.59 1.09
C GLN A 18 -9.67 -3.71 2.12
N GLU A 19 -9.48 -4.97 1.71
CA GLU A 19 -9.79 -6.18 2.47
C GLU A 19 -9.29 -6.18 3.93
N HIS A 20 -8.13 -5.60 4.20
CA HIS A 20 -7.49 -5.58 5.53
C HIS A 20 -7.59 -4.22 6.23
N ALA A 21 -8.43 -3.30 5.75
CA ALA A 21 -8.53 -1.94 6.29
C ALA A 21 -8.82 -1.92 7.80
N GLU A 22 -9.80 -2.69 8.26
CA GLU A 22 -10.16 -2.73 9.68
C GLU A 22 -9.01 -3.24 10.56
N ALA A 23 -8.25 -4.22 10.08
CA ALA A 23 -7.10 -4.74 10.81
C ALA A 23 -5.94 -3.74 10.83
N CYS A 24 -5.70 -3.05 9.71
CA CYS A 24 -4.71 -1.97 9.65
C CYS A 24 -5.08 -0.80 10.57
N GLU A 25 -6.37 -0.47 10.68
CA GLU A 25 -6.87 0.54 11.61
C GLU A 25 -6.62 0.16 13.08
N ARG A 26 -6.85 -1.09 13.46
CA ARG A 26 -6.49 -1.59 14.81
C ARG A 26 -4.99 -1.43 15.08
N ILE A 27 -4.14 -1.82 14.13
CA ILE A 27 -2.68 -1.65 14.23
C ILE A 27 -2.32 -0.18 14.43
N VAL A 28 -2.89 0.74 13.66
CA VAL A 28 -2.66 2.18 13.79
C VAL A 28 -3.07 2.68 15.18
N ASN A 29 -4.25 2.28 15.66
CA ASN A 29 -4.75 2.73 16.96
C ASN A 29 -3.95 2.14 18.14
N GLY A 30 -3.40 0.92 17.98
CA GLY A 30 -2.57 0.25 18.97
C GLY A 30 -1.24 0.97 19.27
N VAL A 31 -0.74 1.80 18.35
CA VAL A 31 0.51 2.58 18.56
C VAL A 31 0.42 3.50 19.77
N ALA A 32 -0.77 4.05 20.07
CA ALA A 32 -0.98 4.95 21.20
C ALA A 32 -0.65 4.29 22.56
N GLY A 33 -0.69 2.96 22.65
CA GLY A 33 -0.32 2.21 23.85
C GLY A 33 1.19 2.13 24.11
N GLY A 34 2.05 2.54 23.16
CA GLY A 34 3.51 2.58 23.31
C GLY A 34 4.21 1.21 23.36
N ALA A 35 3.48 0.11 23.22
CA ALA A 35 4.04 -1.25 23.21
C ALA A 35 4.87 -1.53 21.94
N PHE A 36 4.51 -0.89 20.84
CA PHE A 36 5.19 -0.95 19.55
C PHE A 36 5.11 0.39 18.83
N GLU A 37 6.00 0.58 17.86
CA GLU A 37 5.97 1.67 16.89
C GLU A 37 5.81 1.10 15.48
N ILE A 38 5.18 1.87 14.59
CA ILE A 38 5.16 1.57 13.16
C ILE A 38 6.34 2.31 12.52
N ALA A 39 7.19 1.59 11.80
CA ALA A 39 8.32 2.11 11.06
C ALA A 39 8.09 1.95 9.56
N LEU A 40 8.24 3.04 8.80
CA LEU A 40 7.78 3.09 7.41
C LEU A 40 8.87 3.71 6.50
N PRO A 41 9.29 3.03 5.42
CA PRO A 41 10.23 3.58 4.47
C PRO A 41 9.55 4.69 3.65
N ILE A 42 10.22 5.82 3.41
CA ILE A 42 9.60 6.99 2.76
C ILE A 42 8.94 6.66 1.41
N VAL A 43 9.48 5.69 0.68
CA VAL A 43 8.94 5.22 -0.60
C VAL A 43 7.52 4.67 -0.49
N ALA A 44 7.15 4.06 0.65
CA ALA A 44 5.80 3.56 0.90
C ALA A 44 4.75 4.67 1.04
N LEU A 45 5.15 5.94 1.23
CA LEU A 45 4.26 7.11 1.18
C LEU A 45 4.17 7.71 -0.22
N VAL A 46 5.19 7.53 -1.05
CA VAL A 46 5.25 8.11 -2.40
C VAL A 46 4.57 7.19 -3.41
N GLU A 47 4.77 5.89 -3.28
CA GLU A 47 4.23 4.87 -4.18
C GLU A 47 2.69 4.91 -4.32
N PRO A 48 1.90 5.11 -3.25
CA PRO A 48 0.45 5.28 -3.38
C PRO A 48 0.03 6.40 -4.34
N LEU A 49 0.81 7.48 -4.41
CA LEU A 49 0.55 8.60 -5.33
C LEU A 49 0.78 8.20 -6.78
N TYR A 50 1.77 7.34 -7.05
CA TYR A 50 2.01 6.80 -8.39
C TYR A 50 0.95 5.79 -8.79
N VAL A 51 0.54 4.91 -7.87
CA VAL A 51 -0.55 3.95 -8.08
C VAL A 51 -1.84 4.69 -8.42
N GLN A 52 -2.21 5.72 -7.64
CA GLN A 52 -3.39 6.54 -7.90
C GLN A 52 -3.33 7.21 -9.28
N ARG A 53 -2.16 7.75 -9.66
CA ARG A 53 -1.99 8.37 -10.97
C ARG A 53 -2.09 7.36 -12.12
N GLY A 54 -1.59 6.15 -11.93
CA GLY A 54 -1.75 5.03 -12.86
C GLY A 54 -3.23 4.70 -13.07
N ASN A 55 -3.94 4.45 -11.98
CA ASN A 55 -5.37 4.13 -11.99
C ASN A 55 -6.20 5.27 -12.62
N PHE A 56 -5.87 6.54 -12.33
CA PHE A 56 -6.51 7.70 -12.95
C PHE A 56 -6.37 7.69 -14.48
N ASN A 57 -5.17 7.42 -14.99
CA ASN A 57 -4.93 7.39 -16.44
C ASN A 57 -5.69 6.23 -17.11
N GLU A 58 -5.70 5.06 -16.49
CA GLU A 58 -6.45 3.90 -16.97
C GLU A 58 -7.96 4.17 -16.98
N ARG A 59 -8.51 4.69 -15.87
CA ARG A 59 -9.93 5.06 -15.79
C ARG A 59 -10.30 6.13 -16.80
N ARG A 60 -9.46 7.15 -17.00
CA ARG A 60 -9.69 8.17 -18.02
C ARG A 60 -9.76 7.58 -19.43
N GLU A 61 -8.92 6.60 -19.73
CA GLU A 61 -8.94 5.91 -21.02
C GLU A 61 -10.20 5.06 -21.18
N VAL A 62 -10.60 4.32 -20.14
CA VAL A 62 -11.87 3.57 -20.13
C VAL A 62 -13.05 4.52 -20.35
N VAL A 63 -13.13 5.64 -19.61
CA VAL A 63 -14.19 6.66 -19.76
C VAL A 63 -14.21 7.23 -21.18
N ARG A 64 -13.03 7.47 -21.78
CA ARG A 64 -12.93 7.95 -23.17
C ARG A 64 -13.53 6.95 -24.15
N LEU A 65 -13.12 5.69 -24.07
CA LEU A 65 -13.64 4.61 -24.92
C LEU A 65 -15.14 4.40 -24.70
N TRP A 66 -15.59 4.46 -23.45
CA TRP A 66 -16.99 4.31 -23.07
C TRP A 66 -17.87 5.41 -23.67
N ARG A 67 -17.44 6.68 -23.58
CA ARG A 67 -18.14 7.81 -24.21
C ARG A 67 -18.23 7.67 -25.73
N GLN A 68 -17.18 7.11 -26.37
CA GLN A 68 -17.22 6.83 -27.81
C GLN A 68 -18.29 5.78 -28.15
N GLN A 69 -18.41 4.72 -27.35
CA GLN A 69 -19.46 3.71 -27.55
C GLN A 69 -20.87 4.28 -27.35
N VAL A 70 -21.08 5.08 -26.29
CA VAL A 70 -22.36 5.78 -26.06
C VAL A 70 -22.73 6.65 -27.26
N ALA A 71 -21.78 7.41 -27.80
CA ALA A 71 -22.03 8.28 -28.95
C ALA A 71 -22.38 7.50 -30.23
N GLN A 72 -21.86 6.27 -30.39
CA GLN A 72 -22.23 5.39 -31.50
C GLN A 72 -23.64 4.80 -31.30
N LEU A 73 -23.94 4.27 -30.11
CA LEU A 73 -25.23 3.64 -29.80
C LEU A 73 -26.40 4.64 -29.87
N LYS A 74 -26.17 5.90 -29.47
CA LYS A 74 -27.17 6.99 -29.57
C LYS A 74 -27.68 7.24 -30.98
N ARG A 75 -26.94 6.81 -32.02
CA ARG A 75 -27.36 6.97 -33.43
C ARG A 75 -28.44 5.96 -33.84
N THR A 76 -28.73 4.96 -33.01
CA THR A 76 -29.72 3.93 -33.27
C THR A 76 -30.97 4.16 -32.41
N SER A 77 -32.14 4.20 -33.05
CA SER A 77 -33.44 4.47 -32.41
C SER A 77 -34.13 3.24 -31.80
N SER A 78 -33.43 2.10 -31.71
CA SER A 78 -33.94 0.87 -31.08
C SER A 78 -33.97 1.01 -29.55
N THR A 79 -35.06 0.56 -28.92
CA THR A 79 -35.24 0.60 -27.45
C THR A 79 -34.09 -0.05 -26.69
N VAL A 80 -33.58 -1.20 -27.18
CA VAL A 80 -32.44 -1.91 -26.57
C VAL A 80 -31.18 -1.04 -26.54
N HIS A 81 -30.95 -0.24 -27.58
CA HIS A 81 -29.78 0.64 -27.64
C HIS A 81 -29.94 1.85 -26.70
N GLN A 82 -31.15 2.38 -26.57
CA GLN A 82 -31.45 3.49 -25.66
C GLN A 82 -31.30 3.06 -24.19
N ASP A 83 -31.76 1.86 -23.83
CA ASP A 83 -31.58 1.30 -22.49
C ASP A 83 -30.09 1.10 -22.15
N ALA A 84 -29.31 0.56 -23.11
CA ALA A 84 -27.87 0.41 -22.95
C ALA A 84 -27.17 1.77 -22.77
N VAL A 85 -27.54 2.78 -23.56
CA VAL A 85 -27.03 4.15 -23.42
C VAL A 85 -27.32 4.71 -22.03
N ALA A 86 -28.55 4.58 -21.53
CA ALA A 86 -28.94 5.09 -20.22
C ALA A 86 -28.11 4.44 -19.08
N ALA A 87 -27.97 3.11 -19.10
CA ALA A 87 -27.15 2.39 -18.12
C ALA A 87 -25.67 2.80 -18.17
N MET A 88 -25.14 2.97 -19.39
CA MET A 88 -23.76 3.40 -19.61
C MET A 88 -23.50 4.83 -19.12
N GLU A 89 -24.45 5.75 -19.30
CA GLU A 89 -24.34 7.12 -18.81
C GLU A 89 -24.46 7.20 -17.29
N GLU A 90 -25.36 6.41 -16.69
CA GLU A 90 -25.47 6.31 -15.23
C GLU A 90 -24.17 5.84 -14.59
N ALA A 91 -23.53 4.81 -15.17
CA ALA A 91 -22.23 4.31 -14.70
C ALA A 91 -21.13 5.39 -14.77
N LEU A 92 -21.10 6.18 -15.86
CA LEU A 92 -20.13 7.28 -15.99
C LEU A 92 -20.31 8.37 -14.93
N VAL A 93 -21.56 8.72 -14.59
CA VAL A 93 -21.84 9.70 -13.54
C VAL A 93 -21.38 9.20 -12.18
N LYS A 94 -21.66 7.93 -11.87
CA LYS A 94 -21.24 7.31 -10.60
C LYS A 94 -19.73 7.14 -10.47
N ALA A 95 -19.02 6.99 -11.58
CA ALA A 95 -17.56 6.85 -11.58
C ALA A 95 -16.80 8.18 -11.46
N ALA A 96 -17.44 9.31 -11.78
CA ALA A 96 -16.80 10.62 -11.79
C ALA A 96 -16.12 11.05 -10.48
N PRO A 97 -16.69 10.82 -9.27
CA PRO A 97 -16.06 11.27 -8.02
C PRO A 97 -14.94 10.34 -7.52
N ILE A 98 -14.80 9.12 -8.06
CA ILE A 98 -13.88 8.10 -7.53
C ILE A 98 -12.44 8.61 -7.47
N ASP A 99 -11.99 9.31 -8.52
CA ASP A 99 -10.61 9.79 -8.61
C ASP A 99 -10.27 10.81 -7.52
N ASP A 100 -11.18 11.76 -7.28
CA ASP A 100 -10.99 12.81 -6.28
C ASP A 100 -11.11 12.24 -4.85
N GLU A 101 -12.02 11.30 -4.64
CA GLU A 101 -12.16 10.59 -3.36
C GLU A 101 -10.92 9.76 -3.03
N GLU A 102 -10.45 8.91 -3.96
CA GLU A 102 -9.23 8.11 -3.75
C GLU A 102 -8.01 8.99 -3.47
N ARG A 103 -7.85 10.09 -4.22
CA ARG A 103 -6.73 11.02 -4.03
C ARG A 103 -6.79 11.69 -2.65
N THR A 104 -7.96 12.11 -2.22
CA THR A 104 -8.18 12.71 -0.89
C THR A 104 -7.86 11.70 0.20
N ASN A 105 -8.40 10.48 0.09
CA ASN A 105 -8.18 9.44 1.08
C ASN A 105 -6.70 9.03 1.20
N ILE A 106 -5.96 8.98 0.09
CA ILE A 106 -4.52 8.71 0.11
C ILE A 106 -3.76 9.84 0.80
N ALA A 107 -4.08 11.10 0.49
CA ALA A 107 -3.44 12.25 1.13
C ALA A 107 -3.70 12.28 2.65
N ASP A 108 -4.93 11.99 3.06
CA ASP A 108 -5.32 11.93 4.47
C ASP A 108 -4.62 10.78 5.20
N ALA A 109 -4.55 9.60 4.59
CA ALA A 109 -3.84 8.45 5.15
C ALA A 109 -2.34 8.74 5.32
N ILE A 110 -1.68 9.32 4.31
CA ILE A 110 -0.26 9.72 4.39
C ILE A 110 -0.06 10.74 5.51
N THR A 111 -0.92 11.76 5.60
CA THR A 111 -0.83 12.80 6.63
C THR A 111 -0.97 12.21 8.02
N ARG A 112 -1.97 11.34 8.22
CA ARG A 112 -2.17 10.63 9.49
C ARG A 112 -0.98 9.76 9.86
N LEU A 113 -0.52 8.91 8.94
CA LEU A 113 0.61 8.00 9.18
C LEU A 113 1.91 8.78 9.48
N SER A 114 2.15 9.90 8.79
CA SER A 114 3.32 10.74 9.05
C SER A 114 3.35 11.34 10.46
N GLY A 115 2.19 11.48 11.11
CA GLY A 115 2.07 11.98 12.48
C GLY A 115 2.27 10.92 13.57
N ILE A 116 2.22 9.63 13.22
CA ILE A 116 2.26 8.52 14.21
C ILE A 116 3.37 7.51 13.95
N CYS A 117 3.85 7.40 12.71
CA CYS A 117 4.87 6.43 12.32
C CYS A 117 6.26 7.06 12.42
N ARG A 118 7.25 6.24 12.75
CA ARG A 118 8.66 6.58 12.57
C ARG A 118 9.03 6.40 11.09
N LEU A 119 9.27 7.50 10.40
CA LEU A 119 9.82 7.43 9.04
C LEU A 119 11.27 6.97 9.08
N LEU A 120 11.58 5.94 8.30
CA LEU A 120 12.94 5.42 8.25
C LEU A 120 13.89 6.42 7.58
N PRO A 121 15.11 6.62 8.12
CA PRO A 121 16.08 7.52 7.53
C PRO A 121 16.41 7.14 6.08
N PHE A 122 16.45 8.15 5.20
CA PHE A 122 16.76 7.95 3.79
C PHE A 122 18.11 8.60 3.45
N HIS A 123 19.02 7.83 2.86
CA HIS A 123 20.33 8.32 2.43
C HIS A 123 20.82 7.65 1.14
N ALA A 124 21.76 8.29 0.45
CA ALA A 124 22.17 7.89 -0.90
C ALA A 124 22.74 6.46 -1.01
N ARG A 125 23.26 5.89 0.08
CA ARG A 125 23.80 4.51 0.05
C ARG A 125 22.69 3.47 -0.10
N LEU A 126 21.45 3.81 0.25
CA LEU A 126 20.30 2.92 0.09
C LEU A 126 20.02 2.61 -1.38
N PHE A 127 20.37 3.48 -2.32
CA PHE A 127 20.26 3.18 -3.76
C PHE A 127 21.19 2.05 -4.20
N GLY A 128 22.40 2.00 -3.66
CA GLY A 128 23.33 0.90 -3.94
C GLY A 128 22.81 -0.44 -3.40
N GLY A 129 22.26 -0.42 -2.17
CA GLY A 129 21.60 -1.58 -1.57
C GLY A 129 20.36 -2.02 -2.35
N GLY A 130 19.49 -1.09 -2.70
CA GLY A 130 18.27 -1.33 -3.48
C GLY A 130 18.57 -1.91 -4.86
N PHE A 131 19.54 -1.35 -5.60
CA PHE A 131 19.96 -1.89 -6.88
C PHE A 131 20.52 -3.32 -6.76
N GLY A 132 21.27 -3.60 -5.68
CA GLY A 132 21.77 -4.95 -5.40
C GLY A 132 20.64 -5.96 -5.16
N ILE A 133 19.59 -5.55 -4.44
CA ILE A 133 18.40 -6.37 -4.18
C ILE A 133 17.62 -6.58 -5.49
N GLU A 134 17.29 -5.50 -6.20
CA GLU A 134 16.60 -5.56 -7.51
C GLU A 134 17.29 -6.54 -8.46
N ARG A 135 18.62 -6.48 -8.59
CA ARG A 135 19.37 -7.37 -9.48
C ARG A 135 19.38 -8.83 -9.03
N THR A 136 19.42 -9.07 -7.72
CA THR A 136 19.54 -10.43 -7.16
C THR A 136 18.21 -11.17 -7.15
N VAL A 137 17.13 -10.48 -6.82
CA VAL A 137 15.82 -11.09 -6.54
C VAL A 137 14.68 -10.60 -7.41
N GLY A 138 14.92 -9.63 -8.31
CA GLY A 138 13.94 -9.20 -9.31
C GLY A 138 12.79 -8.34 -8.78
N LEU A 139 12.96 -7.72 -7.61
CA LEU A 139 12.01 -6.74 -7.08
C LEU A 139 11.93 -5.48 -7.97
N THR A 140 10.80 -4.76 -7.91
CA THR A 140 10.74 -3.42 -8.49
C THR A 140 11.75 -2.50 -7.79
N SER A 141 12.24 -1.46 -8.46
CA SER A 141 13.20 -0.54 -7.83
C SER A 141 12.65 0.14 -6.56
N VAL A 142 11.33 0.34 -6.49
CA VAL A 142 10.66 0.94 -5.32
C VAL A 142 10.63 -0.05 -4.16
N ASP A 143 10.19 -1.29 -4.41
CA ASP A 143 10.19 -2.38 -3.43
C ASP A 143 11.59 -2.68 -2.91
N ALA A 144 12.56 -2.78 -3.82
CA ALA A 144 13.95 -3.05 -3.48
C ALA A 144 14.54 -1.94 -2.59
N LEU A 145 14.18 -0.67 -2.85
CA LEU A 145 14.59 0.46 -2.03
C LEU A 145 13.88 0.49 -0.67
N ALA A 146 12.60 0.10 -0.60
CA ALA A 146 11.86 -0.07 0.65
C ALA A 146 12.56 -1.11 1.54
N VAL A 147 12.86 -2.28 0.98
CA VAL A 147 13.55 -3.38 1.68
C VAL A 147 14.95 -2.96 2.09
N ALA A 148 15.72 -2.29 1.21
CA ALA A 148 17.05 -1.80 1.56
C ALA A 148 17.01 -0.86 2.78
N THR A 149 15.98 0.00 2.84
CA THR A 149 15.76 0.92 3.96
C THR A 149 15.42 0.17 5.25
N ILE A 150 14.54 -0.83 5.18
CA ILE A 150 14.18 -1.69 6.32
C ILE A 150 15.40 -2.46 6.83
N LEU A 151 16.20 -3.04 5.94
CA LEU A 151 17.42 -3.77 6.31
C LEU A 151 18.47 -2.88 6.97
N ASP A 152 18.63 -1.64 6.50
CA ASP A 152 19.55 -0.66 7.08
C ASP A 152 19.15 -0.31 8.52
N ASP A 153 17.87 0.00 8.76
CA ASP A 153 17.33 0.28 10.09
C ASP A 153 17.45 -0.95 10.99
N ALA A 154 16.96 -2.11 10.52
CA ALA A 154 16.92 -3.35 11.28
C ALA A 154 18.30 -3.76 11.79
N ARG A 155 19.37 -3.60 11.01
CA ARG A 155 20.74 -3.94 11.45
C ARG A 155 21.22 -3.15 12.66
N THR A 156 20.67 -1.96 12.90
CA THR A 156 21.09 -1.08 14.00
C THR A 156 20.22 -1.24 15.25
N MET A 157 19.10 -1.96 15.14
CA MET A 157 18.15 -2.13 16.24
C MET A 157 18.49 -3.35 17.10
N SER A 158 18.18 -3.25 18.40
CA SER A 158 18.26 -4.36 19.37
C SER A 158 16.88 -4.85 19.82
N THR A 159 15.81 -4.19 19.39
CA THR A 159 14.43 -4.52 19.73
C THR A 159 13.90 -5.68 18.89
N ASP A 160 12.81 -6.27 19.37
CA ASP A 160 12.00 -7.17 18.56
C ASP A 160 11.48 -6.42 17.33
N ARG A 161 11.57 -7.09 16.18
CA ARG A 161 11.23 -6.52 14.88
C ARG A 161 10.32 -7.48 14.13
N VAL A 162 9.28 -6.94 13.53
CA VAL A 162 8.37 -7.67 12.66
C VAL A 162 8.10 -6.85 11.41
N PHE A 163 7.99 -7.51 10.27
CA PHE A 163 7.57 -6.92 9.01
C PHE A 163 6.21 -7.50 8.64
N LEU A 164 5.23 -6.62 8.45
CA LEU A 164 3.94 -6.97 7.88
C LEU A 164 4.00 -6.74 6.37
N SER A 165 4.09 -7.83 5.62
CA SER A 165 3.97 -7.80 4.17
C SER A 165 2.56 -8.17 3.76
N LEU A 166 1.85 -7.26 3.11
CA LEU A 166 0.52 -7.54 2.56
C LEU A 166 0.59 -7.91 1.08
N ASP A 167 1.76 -7.80 0.45
CA ASP A 167 2.07 -8.43 -0.84
C ASP A 167 3.10 -9.55 -0.67
N LYS A 168 2.59 -10.71 -0.22
CA LYS A 168 3.39 -11.92 -0.05
C LYS A 168 4.16 -12.31 -1.32
N LYS A 169 3.58 -12.12 -2.51
CA LYS A 169 4.21 -12.55 -3.76
C LYS A 169 5.43 -11.69 -4.07
N SER A 170 5.29 -10.38 -3.96
CA SER A 170 6.40 -9.46 -4.20
C SER A 170 7.51 -9.67 -3.17
N MET A 171 7.19 -9.82 -1.87
CA MET A 171 8.21 -9.82 -0.81
C MET A 171 8.84 -11.19 -0.48
N THR A 172 8.32 -12.30 -1.00
CA THR A 172 8.89 -13.65 -0.76
C THR A 172 10.40 -13.74 -1.04
N PRO A 173 10.94 -13.16 -2.12
CA PRO A 173 12.36 -13.28 -2.46
C PRO A 173 13.33 -12.67 -1.43
N VAL A 174 12.90 -11.69 -0.63
CA VAL A 174 13.76 -10.98 0.36
C VAL A 174 13.60 -11.48 1.79
N VAL A 175 12.76 -12.49 2.01
CA VAL A 175 12.56 -13.11 3.32
C VAL A 175 13.87 -13.63 3.95
N PRO A 176 14.81 -14.25 3.20
CA PRO A 176 16.09 -14.69 3.77
C PRO A 176 16.90 -13.53 4.36
N GLU A 177 16.99 -12.41 3.66
CA GLU A 177 17.74 -11.21 4.05
C GLU A 177 17.13 -10.56 5.30
N LEU A 178 15.81 -10.44 5.35
CA LEU A 178 15.10 -9.89 6.50
C LEU A 178 15.28 -10.79 7.74
N LYS A 179 15.18 -12.11 7.58
CA LYS A 179 15.42 -13.06 8.68
C LYS A 179 16.87 -13.02 9.15
N ALA A 180 17.83 -12.84 8.24
CA ALA A 180 19.25 -12.77 8.59
C ALA A 180 19.58 -11.58 9.52
N VAL A 181 18.78 -10.51 9.48
CA VAL A 181 18.90 -9.36 10.39
C VAL A 181 17.90 -9.43 11.56
N GLY A 182 17.27 -10.58 11.79
CA GLY A 182 16.40 -10.82 12.94
C GLY A 182 14.99 -10.24 12.84
N VAL A 183 14.49 -9.98 11.62
CA VAL A 183 13.12 -9.51 11.39
C VAL A 183 12.18 -10.71 11.22
N HIS A 184 11.12 -10.76 12.04
CA HIS A 184 10.03 -11.72 11.86
C HIS A 184 9.11 -11.29 10.71
N ILE A 185 8.54 -12.23 9.96
CA ILE A 185 7.70 -11.91 8.79
C ILE A 185 6.28 -12.38 9.02
N CYS A 186 5.32 -11.47 8.90
CA CYS A 186 3.89 -11.76 8.90
C CYS A 186 3.31 -11.37 7.54
N ASN A 187 2.58 -12.28 6.90
CA ASN A 187 2.02 -12.04 5.56
C ASN A 187 0.53 -11.62 5.58
N GLU A 188 -0.02 -11.45 6.78
CA GLU A 188 -1.41 -11.06 7.01
C GLU A 188 -1.56 -10.49 8.42
N PRO A 189 -2.56 -9.64 8.69
CA PRO A 189 -2.75 -9.04 10.01
C PRO A 189 -3.00 -10.06 11.13
N ALA A 190 -3.69 -11.17 10.84
CA ALA A 190 -3.97 -12.21 11.85
C ALA A 190 -2.67 -12.88 12.36
N ALA A 191 -1.70 -13.10 11.48
CA ALA A 191 -0.40 -13.64 11.84
C ALA A 191 0.40 -12.65 12.70
N LEU A 192 0.28 -11.35 12.42
CA LEU A 192 0.89 -10.29 13.23
C LEU A 192 0.26 -10.24 14.63
N GLU A 193 -1.06 -10.31 14.71
CA GLU A 193 -1.79 -10.31 15.98
C GLU A 193 -1.39 -11.50 16.87
N ALA A 194 -1.31 -12.70 16.29
CA ALA A 194 -0.80 -13.88 17.01
C ALA A 194 0.64 -13.67 17.53
N TRP A 195 1.50 -13.04 16.72
CA TRP A 195 2.89 -12.78 17.09
C TRP A 195 3.03 -11.71 18.19
N PHE A 196 2.17 -10.69 18.20
CA PHE A 196 2.07 -9.69 19.26
C PHE A 196 1.52 -10.28 20.56
N ASN A 197 0.47 -11.10 20.49
CA ASN A 197 -0.10 -11.76 21.66
C ASN A 197 0.93 -12.67 22.37
N ALA A 198 1.79 -13.36 21.60
CA ALA A 198 2.91 -14.13 22.15
C ALA A 198 3.95 -13.29 22.92
N ARG A 199 3.90 -11.95 22.77
CA ARG A 199 4.75 -10.96 23.45
C ARG A 199 4.00 -10.09 24.45
N GLY A 200 2.74 -10.43 24.76
CA GLY A 200 1.91 -9.67 25.68
C GLY A 200 1.45 -8.31 25.14
N VAL A 201 1.40 -8.15 23.82
CA VAL A 201 0.88 -6.95 23.15
C VAL A 201 -0.46 -7.28 22.51
N THR A 202 -1.47 -6.44 22.73
CA THR A 202 -2.82 -6.58 22.17
C THR A 202 -3.09 -5.43 21.19
N LEU A 203 -3.70 -5.75 20.05
CA LEU A 203 -4.09 -4.80 19.00
C LEU A 203 -5.57 -4.39 19.10
#